data_AF-A0A7J5XKQ3-F1
#
_entry.id   AF-A0A7J5XKQ3-F1
#
_cell.length_a   1.000
_cell.length_b   1.000
_cell.length_c   1.000
_cell.angle_alpha   90.00
_cell.angle_beta   90.00
_cell.angle_gamma   90.00
#
_symmetry.space_group_name_H-M   'P 1'
#
loop_
_entity.id
_entity.type
_entity.pdbx_description
1 polymer ?
#
loop_
_entity_poly.entity_id
_entity_poly.type
_entity_poly.pdbx_seq_one_letter_code
_entity_poly.pdbx_strand_id
1 'polypeptide(L)'
;MCGENHVGLSFIYPVLLNLANNTLSANESDLAAIRSFKNTVRKELITRFKLLSRLLAESIPITACMLDPRFKHLKFLPDDVREEAQARLTQLVREDGEWNSRELQVNEKL
;
A
#
# COMPACT_ATOMS: atom_id res chain seq x y z
N MET A 1 -4.04 -17.17 -4.96
CA MET A 1 -3.45 -15.97 -5.60
C MET A 1 -2.83 -16.24 -6.97
N CYS A 2 -2.35 -17.45 -7.29
CA CYS A 2 -1.78 -17.75 -8.64
C CYS A 2 -2.79 -18.25 -9.69
N GLY A 3 -4.09 -18.03 -9.48
CA GLY A 3 -5.16 -18.46 -10.40
C GLY A 3 -6.04 -17.32 -10.92
N GLU A 4 -5.76 -16.08 -10.53
CA GLU A 4 -6.46 -14.90 -11.03
C GLU A 4 -5.61 -14.23 -12.12
N ASN A 5 -6.23 -13.89 -13.26
CA ASN A 5 -5.55 -13.24 -14.39
C ASN A 5 -5.03 -11.83 -14.03
N HIS A 6 -5.55 -11.22 -12.98
CA HIS A 6 -5.15 -9.91 -12.49
C HIS A 6 -5.07 -9.95 -10.97
N VAL A 7 -3.85 -9.93 -10.42
CA VAL A 7 -3.67 -9.72 -8.98
C VAL A 7 -4.07 -8.27 -8.69
N GLY A 8 -5.09 -8.08 -7.85
CA GLY A 8 -5.53 -6.74 -7.46
C GLY A 8 -4.39 -5.95 -6.79
N LEU A 9 -4.15 -4.72 -7.24
CA LEU A 9 -3.14 -3.84 -6.65
C LEU A 9 -3.33 -3.66 -5.14
N SER A 10 -4.59 -3.75 -4.67
CA SER A 10 -4.97 -3.67 -3.26
C SER A 10 -4.44 -4.81 -2.40
N PHE A 11 -3.90 -5.89 -2.98
CA PHE A 11 -3.30 -7.00 -2.22
C PHE A 11 -1.79 -6.88 -2.02
N ILE A 12 -1.11 -6.05 -2.82
CA ILE A 12 0.35 -6.02 -2.86
C ILE A 12 0.92 -5.73 -1.47
N TYR A 13 0.56 -4.59 -0.87
CA TYR A 13 1.11 -4.23 0.43
C TYR A 13 0.57 -5.03 1.61
N PRO A 14 -0.72 -5.37 1.71
CA PRO A 14 -1.21 -6.25 2.77
C PRO A 14 -0.43 -7.57 2.83
N VAL A 15 -0.19 -8.20 1.68
CA VAL A 15 0.55 -9.47 1.60
C VAL A 15 2.02 -9.28 1.97
N LEU A 16 2.69 -8.30 1.36
CA LEU A 16 4.11 -8.07 1.58
C LEU A 16 4.44 -7.69 3.02
N LEU A 17 3.64 -6.80 3.63
CA LEU A 17 3.84 -6.39 5.01
C LEU A 17 3.54 -7.53 5.99
N ASN A 18 2.49 -8.32 5.74
CA ASN A 18 2.21 -9.50 6.54
C ASN A 18 3.35 -10.54 6.44
N LEU A 19 3.88 -10.79 5.23
CA LEU A 19 5.03 -11.67 5.04
C LEU A 19 6.26 -11.14 5.78
N ALA A 20 6.58 -9.86 5.64
CA ALA A 20 7.77 -9.26 6.23
C ALA A 20 7.71 -9.15 7.76
N ASN A 21 6.53 -8.90 8.33
CA ASN A 21 6.38 -8.63 9.76
C ASN A 21 6.01 -9.87 10.57
N ASN A 22 5.32 -10.84 9.97
CA ASN A 22 4.85 -12.02 10.68
C ASN A 22 5.60 -13.27 10.22
N THR A 23 5.44 -13.67 8.95
CA THR A 23 5.96 -14.96 8.45
C THR A 23 7.50 -15.03 8.43
N LEU A 24 8.15 -13.94 8.03
CA LEU A 24 9.60 -13.85 7.90
C LEU A 24 10.26 -13.27 9.16
N SER A 25 9.52 -13.10 10.25
CA SER A 25 10.12 -12.76 11.53
C SER A 25 10.97 -13.95 12.01
N ALA A 26 12.26 -13.70 12.15
CA ALA A 26 13.21 -14.72 12.56
C ALA A 26 13.17 -14.87 14.09
N ASN A 27 13.06 -16.11 14.56
CA ASN A 27 12.97 -16.43 15.97
C ASN A 27 14.30 -16.95 16.48
N GLU A 28 14.56 -16.78 17.78
CA GLU A 28 15.78 -17.31 18.41
C GLU A 28 15.83 -18.85 18.40
N SER A 29 14.68 -19.50 18.34
CA SER A 29 14.57 -20.95 18.18
C SER A 29 14.78 -21.46 16.75
N ASP A 30 14.86 -20.56 15.75
CA ASP A 30 15.10 -20.96 14.36
C ASP A 30 16.55 -21.46 14.18
N LEU A 31 16.70 -22.52 13.38
CA LEU A 31 18.00 -22.95 12.86
C LEU A 31 18.72 -21.78 12.17
N ALA A 32 20.05 -21.71 12.29
CA ALA A 32 20.85 -20.61 11.73
C ALA A 32 20.58 -20.38 10.23
N ALA A 33 20.42 -21.45 9.44
CA ALA A 33 20.09 -21.36 8.02
C ALA A 33 18.69 -20.74 7.78
N ILE A 34 17.68 -21.12 8.56
CA ILE A 34 16.32 -20.56 8.47
C ILE A 34 16.34 -19.08 8.85
N ARG A 35 17.04 -18.73 9.92
CA ARG A 35 17.21 -17.34 10.37
C ARG A 35 17.84 -16.47 9.27
N SER A 36 18.92 -16.96 8.67
CA SER A 36 19.60 -16.30 7.54
C SER A 36 18.69 -16.12 6.34
N PHE A 37 17.94 -17.16 5.96
CA PHE A 37 16.96 -17.11 4.88
C PHE A 37 15.87 -16.07 5.16
N LYS A 38 15.20 -16.14 6.32
CA LYS A 38 14.12 -15.22 6.71
C LYS A 38 14.59 -13.76 6.69
N ASN A 39 15.75 -13.48 7.29
CA ASN A 39 16.32 -12.15 7.33
C ASN A 39 16.66 -11.62 5.93
N THR A 40 17.25 -12.46 5.08
CA THR A 40 17.60 -12.09 3.70
C THR A 40 16.35 -11.78 2.88
N VAL A 41 15.36 -12.67 2.89
CA VAL A 41 14.11 -12.47 2.14
C VAL A 41 13.36 -11.23 2.64
N ARG A 42 13.26 -11.05 3.96
CA ARG A 42 12.63 -9.86 4.56
C ARG A 42 13.30 -8.57 4.09
N LYS A 43 14.63 -8.52 4.12
CA LYS A 43 15.42 -7.38 3.66
C LYS A 43 15.17 -7.07 2.18
N GLU A 44 15.18 -8.09 1.33
CA GLU A 44 14.91 -7.93 -0.10
C GLU A 44 13.50 -7.41 -0.38
N LEU A 45 12.47 -7.92 0.31
CA LEU A 45 11.10 -7.43 0.17
C LEU A 45 10.97 -5.96 0.59
N ILE A 46 11.53 -5.60 1.76
CA ILE A 46 11.49 -4.22 2.26
C ILE A 46 12.15 -3.27 1.27
N THR A 47 13.30 -3.66 0.72
CA THR A 47 14.11 -2.82 -0.17
C THR A 47 13.44 -2.65 -1.52
N ARG A 48 13.07 -3.76 -2.18
CA ARG A 48 12.54 -3.74 -3.55
C ARG A 48 11.17 -3.06 -3.64
N PHE A 49 10.33 -3.24 -2.62
CA PHE A 49 8.98 -2.67 -2.57
C PHE A 49 8.89 -1.38 -1.77
N LYS A 50 10.03 -0.87 -1.26
CA LYS A 50 10.12 0.38 -0.51
C LYS A 50 9.13 0.44 0.67
N LEU A 51 8.98 -0.68 1.40
CA LEU A 51 7.96 -0.86 2.44
C LEU A 51 8.14 0.06 3.66
N LEU A 52 9.31 0.66 3.82
CA LEU A 52 9.63 1.63 4.89
C LEU A 52 9.83 3.05 4.34
N SER A 53 9.45 3.30 3.09
CA SER A 53 9.53 4.63 2.49
C SER A 53 8.52 5.57 3.14
N ARG A 54 8.93 6.82 3.39
CA ARG A 54 8.01 7.88 3.80
C ARG A 54 6.93 8.14 2.74
N LEU A 55 7.25 7.91 1.47
CA LEU A 55 6.32 8.06 0.35
C LEU A 55 5.38 6.86 0.17
N LEU A 56 5.34 5.91 1.11
CA LEU A 56 4.47 4.73 1.00
C LEU A 56 3.00 5.15 0.95
N ALA A 57 2.59 6.14 1.75
CA ALA A 57 1.22 6.65 1.82
C ALA A 57 0.71 7.21 0.47
N GLU A 58 1.61 7.73 -0.36
CA GLU A 58 1.28 8.32 -1.67
C GLU A 58 1.20 7.30 -2.81
N SER A 59 1.58 6.06 -2.54
CA SER A 59 1.71 5.04 -3.59
C SER A 59 0.34 4.56 -4.10
N ILE A 60 0.28 4.30 -5.42
CA ILE A 60 -0.93 3.78 -6.09
C ILE A 60 -1.51 2.53 -5.39
N PRO A 61 -0.70 1.54 -4.95
CA PRO A 61 -1.28 0.38 -4.27
C PRO A 61 -1.93 0.71 -2.92
N ILE A 62 -1.46 1.74 -2.19
CA ILE A 62 -2.15 2.21 -0.97
C ILE A 62 -3.49 2.84 -1.32
N THR A 63 -3.56 3.70 -2.35
CA THR A 63 -4.84 4.22 -2.84
C THR A 63 -5.78 3.10 -3.26
N ALA A 64 -5.28 2.08 -3.97
CA ALA A 64 -6.06 0.91 -4.33
C ALA A 64 -6.57 0.14 -3.10
N CYS A 65 -5.77 0.02 -2.04
CA CYS A 65 -6.22 -0.56 -0.76
C CYS A 65 -7.36 0.26 -0.12
N MET A 66 -7.29 1.59 -0.20
CA MET A 66 -8.33 2.46 0.36
C MET A 66 -9.67 2.33 -0.38
N LEU A 67 -9.62 2.08 -1.69
CA LEU A 67 -10.79 1.86 -2.54
C LEU A 67 -11.33 0.42 -2.47
N ASP A 68 -10.57 -0.51 -1.88
CA ASP A 68 -10.98 -1.88 -1.66
C ASP A 68 -11.65 -2.04 -0.27
N PRO A 69 -12.93 -2.44 -0.18
CA PRO A 69 -13.63 -2.57 1.09
C PRO A 69 -12.93 -3.47 2.13
N ARG A 70 -12.12 -4.44 1.69
CA ARG A 70 -11.36 -5.35 2.57
C ARG A 70 -10.22 -4.64 3.30
N PHE A 71 -9.67 -3.60 2.67
CA PHE A 71 -8.45 -2.94 3.13
C PHE A 71 -8.63 -1.44 3.40
N LYS A 72 -9.84 -0.88 3.23
CA LYS A 72 -10.16 0.54 3.36
C LYS A 72 -9.66 1.25 4.62
N HIS A 73 -9.45 0.51 5.70
CA HIS A 73 -8.97 1.03 6.98
C HIS A 73 -7.44 0.96 7.16
N LEU A 74 -6.71 0.38 6.20
CA LEU A 74 -5.26 0.24 6.20
C LEU A 74 -4.66 -0.28 7.53
N LYS A 75 -5.36 -1.20 8.21
CA LYS A 75 -4.95 -1.71 9.55
C LYS A 75 -3.59 -2.41 9.60
N PHE A 76 -3.01 -2.70 8.44
CA PHE A 76 -1.68 -3.31 8.28
C PHE A 76 -0.55 -2.25 8.24
N LEU A 77 -0.89 -0.97 8.25
CA LEU A 77 0.05 0.14 8.33
C LEU A 77 0.09 0.76 9.74
N PRO A 78 1.21 1.41 10.10
CA PRO A 78 1.27 2.33 11.24
C PRO A 78 0.24 3.46 11.15
N ASP A 79 -0.16 4.00 12.30
CA ASP A 79 -1.22 5.01 12.39
C ASP A 79 -0.85 6.32 11.66
N ASP A 80 0.41 6.76 11.75
CA ASP A 80 0.93 7.96 11.07
C ASP A 80 0.84 7.83 9.54
N VAL A 81 1.25 6.68 8.99
CA VAL A 81 1.15 6.40 7.56
C VAL A 81 -0.30 6.32 7.10
N ARG A 82 -1.19 5.79 7.93
CA ARG A 82 -2.63 5.71 7.64
C ARG A 82 -3.25 7.11 7.56
N GLU A 83 -2.92 7.99 8.49
CA GLU A 83 -3.39 9.37 8.50
C GLU A 83 -2.90 10.14 7.26
N GLU A 84 -1.63 9.97 6.90
CA GLU A 84 -1.05 10.57 5.68
C GLU A 84 -1.76 10.07 4.41
N ALA A 85 -2.03 8.77 4.31
CA ALA A 85 -2.75 8.19 3.18
C ALA A 85 -4.19 8.73 3.07
N GLN A 86 -4.87 8.90 4.20
CA GLN A 86 -6.22 9.49 4.26
C GLN A 86 -6.23 10.96 3.84
N ALA A 87 -5.25 11.74 4.29
CA ALA A 87 -5.07 13.12 3.86
C ALA A 87 -4.83 13.20 2.35
N ARG A 88 -3.98 12.32 1.81
CA ARG A 88 -3.68 12.26 0.37
C ARG A 88 -4.90 11.91 -0.47
N LEU A 89 -5.70 10.91 -0.06
CA LEU A 89 -6.94 10.58 -0.78
C LEU A 89 -7.92 11.75 -0.77
N THR A 90 -8.07 12.42 0.38
CA THR A 90 -8.95 13.59 0.51
C THR A 90 -8.52 14.72 -0.42
N GLN A 91 -7.21 14.94 -0.54
CA GLN A 91 -6.66 15.91 -1.49
C GLN A 91 -7.00 15.52 -2.94
N LEU A 92 -6.76 14.26 -3.34
CA LEU A 92 -7.07 13.78 -4.69
C LEU A 92 -8.54 13.95 -5.06
N VAL A 93 -9.46 13.66 -4.13
CA VAL A 93 -10.90 13.83 -4.34
C VAL A 93 -11.28 15.31 -4.52
N ARG A 94 -10.61 16.22 -3.80
CA ARG A 94 -10.84 17.66 -3.97
C ARG A 94 -10.33 18.15 -5.33
N GLU A 95 -9.12 17.74 -5.70
CA GLU A 95 -8.50 18.09 -6.99
C GLU A 95 -9.38 17.61 -8.17
N ASP A 96 -9.94 16.40 -8.06
CA ASP A 96 -10.89 15.86 -9.04
C ASP A 96 -12.19 16.68 -9.12
N GLY A 97 -12.78 17.05 -7.98
CA GLY A 97 -13.97 17.89 -7.93
C GLY A 97 -13.77 19.28 -8.54
N GLU A 98 -12.60 19.89 -8.31
CA GLU A 98 -12.23 21.18 -8.91
C GLU A 98 -12.03 21.07 -10.43
N TRP A 99 -11.38 20.00 -10.90
CA TRP A 99 -11.19 19.74 -12.32
C TRP A 99 -12.53 19.58 -13.05
N ASN A 100 -13.43 18.75 -12.50
CA ASN A 100 -14.77 18.53 -13.04
C ASN A 100 -15.59 19.84 -13.11
N SER A 101 -15.47 20.71 -12.10
CA SER A 101 -16.15 22.01 -12.07
C SER A 101 -15.64 22.98 -13.14
N ARG A 102 -14.34 22.95 -13.45
CA ARG A 102 -13.74 23.78 -14.50
C ARG A 102 -14.14 23.30 -15.91
N GLU A 103 -14.19 21.99 -16.15
CA GLU A 103 -14.63 21.47 -17.45
C GLU A 103 -16.09 21.84 -17.77
N LEU A 104 -16.99 21.75 -16.79
CA LEU A 104 -18.40 22.14 -16.98
C LEU A 104 -18.52 23.61 -17.38
N GLN A 105 -17.74 24.52 -16.77
CA GLN A 105 -17.75 25.95 -17.10
C GLN A 105 -17.18 26.27 -18.49
N VAL A 106 -16.30 25.41 -19.03
CA VAL A 106 -15.75 25.56 -20.39
C VAL A 106 -16.78 25.09 -21.42
N ASN A 107 -17.47 23.98 -21.14
CA ASN A 107 -18.44 23.40 -22.07
C ASN A 107 -19.76 24.20 -22.16
N GLU A 108 -20.14 24.95 -21.12
CA GLU A 108 -21.32 25.84 -21.16
C GLU A 108 -21.08 27.16 -21.94
N LYS A 109 -19.83 27.47 -22.30
CA LYS A 109 -19.47 28.71 -23.01
C LYS A 109 -19.30 28.53 -24.52
N LEU A 110 -19.57 27.33 -25.04
CA LEU A 110 -19.55 26.97 -26.47
C LEU A 110 -20.96 26.72 -26.98
#